data_AF-A0A6I1E5X6-F1
#
_entry.id   AF-A0A6I1E5X6-F1
#
_cell.length_a   1.000
_cell.length_b   1.000
_cell.length_c   1.000
_cell.angle_alpha   90.00
_cell.angle_beta   90.00
_cell.angle_gamma   90.00
#
_symmetry.space_group_name_H-M   'P 1'
#
loop_
_entity.id
_entity.type
_entity.pdbx_description
1 polymer ?
#
loop_
_entity_poly.entity_id
_entity_poly.type
_entity_poly.pdbx_seq_one_letter_code
_entity_poly.pdbx_strand_id
1 'polypeptide(L)' 'MAAIRSINKYTVIKRFSLGKRMYDKLETIYIQEHDHQNGESQKVFTSDKEYVIDISADIYLALNKDFIVRSVDNQ' A
#
# COMPACT_ATOMS: atom_id res chain seq x y z
N MET A 1 -17.36 13.86 11.33
CA MET A 1 -16.38 12.95 11.95
C MET A 1 -15.33 12.64 10.89
N ALA A 2 -14.08 13.03 11.11
CA ALA A 2 -12.99 12.70 10.19
C ALA A 2 -12.83 11.18 10.16
N ALA A 3 -12.85 10.57 8.98
CA ALA A 3 -12.64 9.14 8.84
C ALA A 3 -11.25 8.79 9.39
N ILE A 4 -11.17 7.78 10.25
CA ILE A 4 -9.89 7.27 10.74
C ILE A 4 -9.13 6.76 9.51
N ARG A 5 -7.92 7.27 9.29
CA ARG A 5 -7.04 6.86 8.18
C ARG A 5 -6.84 5.34 8.23
N SER A 6 -7.29 4.64 7.20
CA SER A 6 -7.13 3.18 7.06
C SER A 6 -5.74 2.86 6.52
N ILE A 7 -4.98 2.08 7.28
CA ILE A 7 -3.76 1.43 6.79
C ILE A 7 -4.07 -0.05 6.58
N ASN A 8 -4.00 -0.48 5.33
CA ASN A 8 -4.33 -1.84 4.94
C ASN A 8 -3.06 -2.66 4.68
N LYS A 9 -3.11 -3.94 5.05
CA LYS A 9 -2.06 -4.91 4.79
C LYS A 9 -2.29 -5.60 3.45
N TYR A 10 -1.22 -5.76 2.68
CA TYR A 10 -1.24 -6.48 1.41
C TYR A 10 -0.08 -7.46 1.32
N THR A 11 -0.31 -8.53 0.56
CA THR A 11 0.72 -9.50 0.17
C THR A 11 1.11 -9.27 -1.29
N VAL A 12 2.40 -9.23 -1.56
CA VAL A 12 2.96 -9.09 -2.91
C VAL A 12 2.83 -10.41 -3.68
N ILE A 13 2.20 -10.38 -4.85
CA ILE A 13 1.98 -11.55 -5.73
C ILE A 13 2.86 -11.54 -6.99
N LYS A 14 3.39 -10.38 -7.39
CA LYS A 14 4.37 -10.22 -8.46
C LYS A 14 5.47 -9.27 -8.01
N ARG A 15 6.72 -9.52 -8.41
CA ARG A 15 7.88 -8.68 -8.05
C ARG A 15 7.75 -7.30 -8.71
N PHE A 16 7.95 -6.23 -7.93
CA PHE A 16 7.96 -4.84 -8.44
C PHE A 16 8.81 -3.94 -7.56
N SER A 17 9.32 -2.85 -8.14
CA SER A 17 10.09 -1.86 -7.38
C SER A 17 9.26 -0.61 -7.12
N LEU A 18 9.45 -0.02 -5.94
CA LEU A 18 8.80 1.22 -5.54
C LEU A 18 9.70 1.97 -4.56
N GLY A 19 9.93 3.26 -4.78
CA GLY A 19 10.75 4.09 -3.88
C GLY A 19 12.19 3.56 -3.69
N LYS A 20 12.80 3.01 -4.74
CA LYS A 20 14.12 2.33 -4.71
C LYS A 20 14.16 1.02 -3.90
N ARG A 21 13.03 0.57 -3.35
CA ARG A 21 12.89 -0.75 -2.72
C ARG A 21 12.40 -1.77 -3.74
N MET A 22 12.98 -2.97 -3.70
CA MET A 22 12.48 -4.13 -4.41
C MET A 22 11.53 -4.90 -3.48
N TYR A 23 10.32 -5.18 -3.95
CA TYR A 23 9.38 -6.07 -3.27
C TYR A 23 9.33 -7.40 -3.98
N ASP A 24 9.66 -8.47 -3.28
CA ASP A 24 9.57 -9.82 -3.79
C ASP A 24 8.23 -10.49 -3.49
N LYS A 25 7.95 -11.61 -4.17
CA LYS A 25 6.72 -12.38 -3.92
C LYS A 25 6.62 -12.80 -2.45
N LEU A 26 5.41 -12.76 -1.91
CA LEU A 26 5.05 -13.05 -0.52
C LEU A 26 5.52 -12.01 0.52
N GLU A 27 6.23 -10.96 0.11
CA GLU A 27 6.49 -9.83 1.00
C GLU A 27 5.19 -9.14 1.42
N THR A 28 5.22 -8.55 2.61
CA THR A 28 4.13 -7.72 3.14
C THR A 28 4.41 -6.25 2.85
N ILE A 29 3.40 -5.54 2.39
CA ILE A 29 3.40 -4.10 2.18
C ILE A 29 2.16 -3.49 2.82
N TYR A 30 2.32 -2.33 3.44
CA TYR A 30 1.19 -1.58 4.00
C TYR A 30 0.94 -0.34 3.18
N ILE A 31 -0.33 -0.06 2.90
CA ILE A 31 -0.72 1.15 2.18
C ILE A 31 -1.77 1.88 2.99
N GLN A 32 -1.49 3.15 3.31
CA GLN A 32 -2.46 4.09 3.80
C GLN A 32 -3.31 4.59 2.63
N GLU A 33 -4.62 4.42 2.71
CA GLU A 33 -5.54 4.87 1.66
C GLU A 33 -5.63 6.39 1.56
N HIS A 34 -6.07 6.85 0.39
CA HIS A 34 -6.22 8.27 0.08
C HIS A 34 -7.28 8.90 0.99
N ASP A 35 -6.92 10.00 1.64
CA ASP A 35 -7.90 10.84 2.32
C ASP A 35 -8.50 11.82 1.31
N HIS A 36 -9.62 11.40 0.70
CA HIS A 36 -10.38 12.21 -0.26
C HIS A 36 -10.83 13.57 0.31
N GLN A 37 -10.94 13.72 1.62
CA GLN A 37 -11.38 14.99 2.24
C GLN A 37 -10.25 16.01 2.33
N ASN A 38 -9.00 15.53 2.44
CA ASN A 38 -7.83 16.37 2.67
C ASN A 38 -6.82 16.38 1.50
N GLY A 39 -7.09 15.61 0.44
CA GLY A 39 -6.22 15.55 -0.75
C GLY A 39 -4.87 14.87 -0.50
N GLU A 40 -4.75 14.06 0.56
CA GLU A 40 -3.48 13.44 0.94
C GLU A 40 -3.13 12.24 0.04
N SER A 41 -1.92 12.21 -0.52
CA SER A 41 -1.42 11.06 -1.29
C SER A 41 -1.42 9.76 -0.47
N GLN A 42 -1.62 8.62 -1.14
CA GLN A 42 -1.47 7.31 -0.51
C GLN A 42 -0.03 7.11 -0.06
N LYS A 43 0.16 6.57 1.14
CA LYS A 43 1.51 6.33 1.69
C LYS A 43 1.81 4.85 1.77
N VAL A 44 3.01 4.48 1.39
CA VAL A 44 3.48 3.10 1.40
C VAL A 44 4.48 2.89 2.52
N PHE A 45 4.32 1.79 3.24
CA PHE A 45 5.20 1.36 4.32
C PHE A 45 5.66 -0.09 4.12
N THR A 46 6.85 -0.39 4.63
CA THR A 46 7.43 -1.73 4.65
C THR A 46 6.71 -2.64 5.67
N SER A 47 7.07 -3.93 5.70
CA SER A 47 6.62 -4.88 6.73
C SER A 47 6.90 -4.40 8.16
N ASP A 48 7.98 -3.65 8.35
CA ASP A 48 8.41 -3.09 9.63
C ASP A 48 7.73 -1.74 9.94
N LYS A 49 6.74 -1.35 9.12
CA LYS A 49 6.00 -0.08 9.19
C LYS A 49 6.86 1.16 8.95
N GLU A 50 8.00 1.01 8.28
CA GLU A 50 8.83 2.14 7.86
C GLU A 50 8.27 2.79 6.61
N TYR A 51 8.25 4.13 6.57
CA TYR A 51 7.82 4.88 5.40
C TYR A 51 8.74 4.65 4.20
N VAL A 52 8.14 4.46 3.02
CA VAL A 52 8.88 4.26 1.75
C VAL A 52 8.67 5.44 0.81
N ILE A 53 7.41 5.70 0.42
CA ILE A 53 7.08 6.74 -0.56
C ILE A 53 5.57 7.06 -0.54
N ASP A 54 5.25 8.26 -1.03
CA ASP A 54 3.89 8.65 -1.40
C ASP A 54 3.61 8.24 -2.85
N ILE A 55 2.48 7.58 -3.09
CA ILE A 55 2.05 7.15 -4.43
C ILE A 55 0.75 7.86 -4.82
N SER A 56 0.56 8.04 -6.13
CA SER A 56 -0.71 8.51 -6.68
C SER A 56 -1.76 7.41 -6.67
N ALA A 57 -3.03 7.81 -6.86
CA ALA A 57 -4.13 6.87 -7.04
C ALA A 57 -3.92 5.91 -8.22
N ASP A 58 -3.33 6.37 -9.32
CA ASP A 58 -3.07 5.52 -10.49
C ASP A 58 -2.06 4.41 -10.18
N ILE A 59 -1.01 4.73 -9.43
CA ILE A 59 -0.03 3.73 -8.99
C ILE A 59 -0.68 2.75 -8.02
N TYR A 60 -1.51 3.23 -7.09
CA TYR A 60 -2.27 2.36 -6.18
C TYR A 60 -3.20 1.39 -6.93
N LEU A 61 -3.91 1.87 -7.95
CA LEU A 61 -4.78 1.04 -8.80
C LEU A 61 -3.97 0.01 -9.60
N ALA A 62 -2.83 0.41 -10.17
CA ALA A 62 -1.94 -0.51 -10.88
C ALA A 62 -1.41 -1.62 -9.95
N LEU A 63 -1.03 -1.27 -8.71
CA LEU A 63 -0.59 -2.25 -7.72
C LEU A 63 -1.70 -3.23 -7.37
N ASN A 64 -2.89 -2.75 -7.01
CA ASN A 64 -4.04 -3.61 -6.62
C ASN A 64 -4.53 -4.52 -7.74
N LYS A 65 -4.33 -4.12 -9.00
CA LYS A 65 -4.77 -4.91 -10.15
C LYS A 65 -3.97 -6.20 -10.30
N ASP A 66 -2.64 -6.13 -10.14
CA ASP A 66 -1.75 -7.19 -10.62
C ASP A 66 -0.58 -7.55 -9.71
N PHE A 67 -0.22 -6.70 -8.74
CA PHE A 67 1.02 -6.83 -7.97
C PHE A 67 0.79 -7.18 -6.51
N ILE A 68 -0.32 -6.76 -5.92
CA ILE A 68 -0.63 -6.97 -4.51
C ILE A 68 -2.06 -7.46 -4.33
N VAL A 69 -2.30 -8.23 -3.27
CA VAL A 69 -3.65 -8.64 -2.83
C VAL A 69 -3.85 -8.24 -1.39
N ARG A 70 -5.03 -7.71 -1.06
CA ARG A 70 -5.36 -7.32 0.33
C ARG A 70 -5.32 -8.57 1.20
N SER A 71 -4.52 -8.54 2.26
CA SER A 71 -4.57 -9.57 3.29
C SER A 71 -5.89 -9.37 4.03
N VAL A 72 -6.84 -10.27 3.82
CA VAL A 72 -7.94 -10.44 4.77
C VAL A 72 -7.31 -11.08 5.99
N ASP A 73 -7.13 -10.28 7.06
CA ASP A 73 -6.94 -10.87 8.37
C ASP A 73 -8.22 -11.67 8.65
N ASN A 74 -8.15 -12.99 8.52
CA ASN A 74 -9.15 -13.86 9.13
C ASN A 74 -9.07 -13.54 10.62
N GLN A 75 -10.10 -12.90 11.14
CA GLN A 75 -10.35 -12.80 12.59
C GLN A 75 -10.28 -14.19 13.24
#